data_AF-A0A961RZG6-F1
#
_entry.id   AF-A0A961RZG6-F1
#
_cell.length_a   1.000
_cell.length_b   1.000
_cell.length_c   1.000
_cell.angle_alpha   90.00
_cell.angle_beta   90.00
_cell.angle_gamma   90.00
#
_symmetry.space_group_name_H-M   'P 1'
#
loop_
_entity.id
_entity.type
_entity.pdbx_description
1 polymer ?
#
loop_
_entity_poly.entity_id
_entity_poly.type
_entity_poly.pdbx_seq_one_letter_code
_entity_poly.pdbx_strand_id
1 'polypeptide(L)'
;PNRPVAFQEAKRYRNLYPLRAPNDASGSAVWSDDLCHRSLYGQLLRAALQIAVENPHAAVTYLDYSCSGASIEDGILGPQVYVDRVDEGKNNTKPSIRPVSGDDHDSQIYRILHDLCRREPKKRDGLIICPDGDFRRQLDFVFLSVGGNDLGFSNVVAWASLRDGVSSAIAGFLGATVSADEFGSRMRDQLPTDYARLAKAMERALPLVSAPDGIFDPSRVVLSAYPDLVTDANGDLCDADLAADEVEDHHPANQSLDMFSSWLLVRSARLAQVHAQFAQLFKRMGELAEDHQWTFAGGSYAGRLFDGHGFCAQNLERLSDPAEVLMIPCWGLTERDTQTCQSSLSAKDRHWRPYNPATQNYPYAQRQRWVRTFNDAYMAVNQKVLYRSGRISERASEAVFSETTGALHPTSEGHAAMADAIMLAIRPTLADILSRQD
;
A
#
# COMPACT_ATOMS: atom_id res chain seq x y z
N PRO A 1 8.73 4.44 -3.50
CA PRO A 1 9.80 4.68 -4.49
C PRO A 1 10.47 6.05 -4.32
N ASN A 2 11.80 6.07 -4.20
CA ASN A 2 12.62 7.27 -3.96
C ASN A 2 12.99 8.01 -5.26
N ARG A 3 12.91 7.34 -6.41
CA ARG A 3 13.02 7.93 -7.76
C ARG A 3 11.82 7.50 -8.60
N PRO A 4 11.35 8.33 -9.53
CA PRO A 4 10.23 7.97 -10.38
C PRO A 4 10.67 7.21 -11.62
N VAL A 5 9.71 6.55 -12.27
CA VAL A 5 9.91 5.90 -13.56
C VAL A 5 10.03 6.92 -14.68
N ALA A 6 10.94 6.66 -15.64
CA ALA A 6 11.09 7.47 -16.85
C ALA A 6 10.28 6.92 -18.05
N PHE A 7 9.75 7.82 -18.89
CA PHE A 7 8.93 7.49 -20.07
C PHE A 7 9.55 7.97 -21.38
N GLN A 8 9.29 7.25 -22.49
CA GLN A 8 9.77 7.64 -23.82
C GLN A 8 8.93 8.81 -24.36
N GLU A 9 9.60 9.87 -24.82
CA GLU A 9 8.93 11.08 -25.35
C GLU A 9 8.16 10.82 -26.65
N ALA A 10 8.71 9.99 -27.55
CA ALA A 10 8.26 9.90 -28.94
C ALA A 10 7.94 8.47 -29.44
N LYS A 11 8.20 7.43 -28.63
CA LYS A 11 8.14 6.04 -29.10
C LYS A 11 6.95 5.30 -28.54
N ARG A 12 6.36 4.50 -29.43
CA ARG A 12 5.23 3.59 -29.24
C ARG A 12 5.58 2.24 -29.82
N TYR A 13 5.00 1.18 -29.28
CA TYR A 13 4.70 0.01 -30.08
C TYR A 13 3.36 -0.58 -29.62
N ARG A 14 2.31 -0.30 -30.40
CA ARG A 14 0.94 -0.86 -30.32
C ARG A 14 0.12 -0.65 -29.04
N ASN A 15 0.67 -0.12 -27.96
CA ASN A 15 -0.07 0.12 -26.73
C ASN A 15 -0.67 1.54 -26.71
N LEU A 16 -1.88 1.67 -26.17
CA LEU A 16 -2.54 2.96 -25.96
C LEU A 16 -1.90 3.75 -24.81
N TYR A 17 -1.16 3.08 -23.91
CA TYR A 17 -0.56 3.64 -22.70
C TYR A 17 0.95 3.96 -22.83
N PRO A 18 1.56 4.68 -21.85
CA PRO A 18 2.94 5.16 -21.93
C PRO A 18 3.99 4.05 -22.02
N LEU A 19 4.96 4.20 -22.93
CA LEU A 19 6.15 3.36 -22.96
C LEU A 19 7.24 3.90 -22.03
N ARG A 20 7.92 3.02 -21.31
CA ARG A 20 9.06 3.38 -20.46
C ARG A 20 10.32 3.60 -21.25
N ALA A 21 11.15 4.55 -20.82
CA ALA A 21 12.50 4.67 -21.35
C ALA A 21 13.29 3.36 -21.13
N PRO A 22 14.20 2.98 -22.05
CA PRO A 22 15.06 1.81 -21.87
C PRO A 22 15.77 1.86 -20.52
N ASN A 23 15.74 0.76 -19.77
CA ASN A 23 16.29 0.68 -18.42
C ASN A 23 17.79 0.34 -18.50
N ASP A 24 18.65 1.24 -18.05
CA ASP A 24 20.08 1.02 -17.77
C ASP A 24 20.35 0.76 -16.28
N ALA A 25 19.32 0.34 -15.55
CA ALA A 25 19.20 0.28 -14.09
C ALA A 25 18.91 1.62 -13.38
N SER A 26 18.75 2.74 -14.09
CA SER A 26 18.41 4.05 -13.49
C SER A 26 16.94 4.49 -13.67
N GLY A 27 16.16 3.81 -14.51
CA GLY A 27 14.81 4.25 -14.93
C GLY A 27 13.63 3.66 -14.15
N SER A 28 13.89 2.87 -13.11
CA SER A 28 12.87 2.27 -12.24
C SER A 28 12.72 3.05 -10.92
N ALA A 29 11.58 2.84 -10.27
CA ALA A 29 11.44 3.13 -8.85
C ALA A 29 12.57 2.49 -8.05
N VAL A 30 13.34 3.30 -7.30
CA VAL A 30 14.37 2.81 -6.37
C VAL A 30 13.74 2.68 -4.99
N TRP A 31 13.75 1.50 -4.39
CA TRP A 31 13.27 1.24 -3.04
C TRP A 31 14.43 1.19 -2.04
N SER A 32 14.14 1.27 -0.73
CA SER A 32 15.16 0.95 0.28
C SER A 32 15.35 -0.56 0.43
N ASP A 33 14.30 -1.34 0.12
CA ASP A 33 14.31 -2.78 -0.07
C ASP A 33 13.40 -3.10 -1.26
N ASP A 34 13.99 -3.63 -2.34
CA ASP A 34 13.28 -3.87 -3.60
C ASP A 34 12.28 -5.03 -3.49
N LEU A 35 12.51 -6.03 -2.63
CA LEU A 35 11.59 -7.15 -2.42
C LEU A 35 10.38 -6.73 -1.58
N CYS A 36 10.60 -5.88 -0.59
CA CYS A 36 9.56 -5.42 0.31
C CYS A 36 8.83 -4.15 -0.16
N HIS A 37 9.28 -3.53 -1.26
CA HIS A 37 8.79 -2.25 -1.74
C HIS A 37 8.77 -1.17 -0.65
N ARG A 38 9.81 -1.18 0.20
CA ARG A 38 9.88 -0.29 1.37
C ARG A 38 10.22 1.14 0.96
N SER A 39 9.45 2.10 1.47
CA SER A 39 9.59 3.51 1.16
C SER A 39 10.10 4.30 2.36
N LEU A 40 11.04 5.22 2.15
CA LEU A 40 11.60 6.12 3.18
C LEU A 40 10.62 7.23 3.63
N TYR A 41 9.34 7.15 3.29
CA TYR A 41 8.35 8.18 3.64
C TYR A 41 7.03 7.61 4.15
N GLY A 42 7.03 6.36 4.63
CA GLY A 42 5.87 5.75 5.28
C GLY A 42 5.54 6.40 6.63
N GLN A 43 4.31 6.20 7.09
CA GLN A 43 3.79 6.79 8.33
C GLN A 43 4.64 6.49 9.59
N LEU A 44 5.15 5.26 9.73
CA LEU A 44 5.87 4.83 10.93
C LEU A 44 7.23 5.53 11.05
N LEU A 45 7.95 5.64 9.94
CA LEU A 45 9.20 6.41 9.87
C LEU A 45 8.95 7.90 10.10
N ARG A 46 7.86 8.46 9.55
CA ARG A 46 7.51 9.88 9.77
C ARG A 46 7.22 10.18 11.23
N ALA A 47 6.51 9.30 11.92
CA ALA A 47 6.30 9.42 13.37
C ALA A 47 7.64 9.36 14.12
N ALA A 48 8.51 8.40 13.81
CA ALA A 48 9.84 8.32 14.44
C ALA A 48 10.72 9.55 14.16
N LEU A 49 10.68 10.08 12.93
CA LEU A 49 11.38 11.32 12.57
C LEU A 49 10.84 12.50 13.38
N GLN A 50 9.53 12.59 13.57
CA GLN A 50 8.93 13.65 14.37
C GLN A 50 9.34 13.56 15.85
N ILE A 51 9.43 12.35 16.42
CA ILE A 51 10.03 12.16 17.75
C ILE A 51 11.45 12.75 17.78
N ALA A 52 12.28 12.47 16.77
CA ALA A 52 13.66 12.96 16.73
C ALA A 52 13.74 14.49 16.60
N VAL A 53 12.88 15.08 15.76
CA VAL A 53 12.86 16.54 15.51
C VAL A 53 12.36 17.31 16.75
N GLU A 54 11.35 16.79 17.45
CA GLU A 54 10.76 17.45 18.63
C GLU A 54 11.62 17.30 19.89
N ASN A 55 12.56 16.35 19.90
CA ASN A 55 13.39 16.03 21.08
C ASN A 55 14.89 16.11 20.72
N PRO A 56 15.45 17.33 20.56
CA PRO A 56 16.81 17.53 20.03
C PRO A 56 17.93 17.00 20.94
N HIS A 57 17.61 16.67 22.20
CA HIS A 57 18.53 16.08 23.17
C HIS A 57 18.43 14.55 23.23
N ALA A 58 17.50 13.93 22.51
CA ALA A 58 17.32 12.48 22.45
C ALA A 58 17.95 11.90 21.18
N ALA A 59 18.52 10.70 21.27
CA ALA A 59 18.98 9.93 20.13
C ALA A 59 17.90 8.91 19.71
N VAL A 60 17.21 9.16 18.60
CA VAL A 60 16.19 8.25 18.08
C VAL A 60 16.81 7.27 17.10
N THR A 61 16.61 5.97 17.34
CA THR A 61 16.94 4.91 16.38
C THR A 61 15.64 4.29 15.89
N TYR A 62 15.44 4.31 14.56
CA TYR A 62 14.30 3.66 13.93
C TYR A 62 14.79 2.46 13.11
N LEU A 63 14.20 1.30 13.35
CA LEU A 63 14.47 0.06 12.61
C LEU A 63 13.19 -0.29 11.84
N ASP A 64 13.27 -0.28 10.52
CA ASP A 64 12.14 -0.59 9.66
C ASP A 64 12.22 -2.04 9.19
N TYR A 65 11.15 -2.80 9.41
CA TYR A 65 11.00 -4.15 8.89
C TYR A 65 9.73 -4.33 8.06
N SER A 66 9.00 -3.24 7.80
CA SER A 66 7.75 -3.27 7.03
C SER A 66 7.97 -3.86 5.63
N CYS A 67 7.00 -4.65 5.18
CA CYS A 67 7.04 -5.31 3.89
C CYS A 67 5.65 -5.30 3.26
N SER A 68 5.57 -4.90 2.00
CA SER A 68 4.31 -4.90 1.25
C SER A 68 3.75 -6.32 1.17
N GLY A 69 2.44 -6.48 1.40
CA GLY A 69 1.76 -7.78 1.35
C GLY A 69 1.93 -8.66 2.59
N ALA A 70 2.74 -8.27 3.58
CA ALA A 70 2.88 -9.04 4.81
C ALA A 70 1.58 -9.10 5.61
N SER A 71 1.22 -10.29 6.08
CA SER A 71 0.20 -10.54 7.11
C SER A 71 0.89 -10.92 8.42
N ILE A 72 0.10 -11.12 9.48
CA ILE A 72 0.60 -11.58 10.78
C ILE A 72 1.30 -12.93 10.64
N GLU A 73 0.62 -13.90 10.03
CA GLU A 73 1.15 -15.24 9.84
C GLU A 73 2.25 -15.26 8.76
N ASP A 74 1.98 -14.66 7.60
CA ASP A 74 2.88 -14.65 6.45
C ASP A 74 3.61 -13.31 6.36
N GLY A 75 4.74 -13.21 7.06
CA GLY A 75 5.66 -12.08 6.99
C GLY A 75 6.06 -11.54 8.36
N ILE A 76 5.12 -11.33 9.29
CA ILE A 76 5.51 -10.87 10.64
C ILE A 76 6.07 -12.03 11.48
N LEU A 77 5.28 -13.10 11.63
CA LEU A 77 5.66 -14.27 12.43
C LEU A 77 6.40 -15.32 11.60
N GLY A 78 5.90 -15.61 10.40
CA GLY A 78 6.46 -16.57 9.46
C GLY A 78 7.17 -15.94 8.26
N PRO A 79 7.78 -16.76 7.38
CA PRO A 79 8.33 -16.30 6.12
C PRO A 79 7.26 -15.64 5.24
N GLN A 80 7.67 -14.62 4.49
CA GLN A 80 6.82 -14.07 3.44
C GLN A 80 7.20 -14.67 2.09
N VAL A 81 6.19 -14.97 1.25
CA VAL A 81 6.42 -15.20 -0.17
C VAL A 81 6.50 -13.86 -0.88
N TYR A 82 7.67 -13.58 -1.45
CA TYR A 82 7.90 -12.44 -2.30
C TYR A 82 7.56 -12.79 -3.73
N VAL A 83 7.21 -11.78 -4.52
CA VAL A 83 7.05 -11.94 -5.95
C VAL A 83 8.18 -11.21 -6.63
N ASP A 84 9.22 -11.94 -7.01
CA ASP A 84 10.32 -11.39 -7.79
C ASP A 84 10.16 -11.73 -9.26
N ARG A 85 10.60 -10.80 -10.09
CA ARG A 85 10.61 -10.94 -11.53
C ARG A 85 11.99 -11.43 -11.94
N VAL A 86 12.13 -12.73 -12.13
CA VAL A 86 13.37 -13.29 -12.65
C VAL A 86 13.48 -12.96 -14.14
N ASP A 87 14.51 -12.18 -14.49
CA ASP A 87 14.92 -11.96 -15.88
C ASP A 87 15.56 -13.26 -16.38
N GLU A 88 14.73 -14.24 -16.73
CA GLU A 88 15.22 -15.49 -17.29
C GLU A 88 15.89 -15.20 -18.63
N GLY A 89 17.21 -15.39 -18.66
CA GLY A 89 18.10 -14.92 -19.72
C GLY A 89 17.66 -15.25 -21.15
N LYS A 90 18.36 -14.60 -22.10
CA LYS A 90 18.18 -14.44 -23.57
C LYS A 90 17.41 -15.48 -24.42
N ASN A 91 17.11 -16.68 -23.92
CA ASN A 91 16.42 -17.76 -24.61
C ASN A 91 14.96 -18.00 -24.20
N ASN A 92 14.45 -17.48 -23.07
CA ASN A 92 13.03 -17.63 -22.70
C ASN A 92 12.17 -16.44 -23.15
N THR A 93 11.10 -16.72 -23.90
CA THR A 93 10.24 -15.70 -24.53
C THR A 93 9.11 -15.16 -23.65
N LYS A 94 9.06 -15.58 -22.39
CA LYS A 94 8.08 -15.14 -21.40
C LYS A 94 8.84 -14.80 -20.12
N PRO A 95 8.78 -13.56 -19.61
CA PRO A 95 9.20 -13.30 -18.24
C PRO A 95 8.27 -14.10 -17.33
N SER A 96 8.86 -14.97 -16.51
CA SER A 96 8.14 -15.71 -15.50
C SER A 96 8.20 -14.94 -14.20
N ILE A 97 7.03 -14.62 -13.67
CA ILE A 97 6.88 -14.30 -12.25
C ILE A 97 7.26 -15.57 -11.50
N ARG A 98 8.22 -15.49 -10.59
CA ARG A 98 8.52 -16.61 -9.71
C ARG A 98 8.23 -16.19 -8.28
N PRO A 99 7.30 -16.87 -7.58
CA PRO A 99 7.23 -16.70 -6.14
C PRO A 99 8.59 -17.10 -5.56
N VAL A 100 9.22 -16.16 -4.86
CA VAL A 100 10.43 -16.41 -4.09
C VAL A 100 9.96 -16.50 -2.65
N SER A 101 9.90 -17.71 -2.11
CA SER A 101 9.65 -17.86 -0.69
C SER A 101 10.87 -17.40 0.09
N GLY A 102 10.67 -16.54 1.08
CA GLY A 102 11.62 -16.40 2.16
C GLY A 102 11.75 -17.70 2.96
N ASP A 103 12.76 -17.77 3.82
CA ASP A 103 12.96 -18.88 4.76
C ASP A 103 12.57 -18.50 6.21
N ASP A 104 12.69 -19.42 7.16
CA ASP A 104 12.33 -19.20 8.58
C ASP A 104 13.07 -18.00 9.23
N HIS A 105 14.11 -17.44 8.59
CA HIS A 105 14.86 -16.25 9.01
C HIS A 105 14.38 -14.96 8.33
N ASP A 106 13.37 -15.01 7.46
CA ASP A 106 12.86 -13.84 6.75
C ASP A 106 11.70 -13.12 7.44
N SER A 107 11.14 -13.69 8.51
CA SER A 107 10.06 -13.03 9.25
C SER A 107 10.53 -11.71 9.88
N GLN A 108 9.64 -10.73 9.96
CA GLN A 108 9.97 -9.42 10.52
C GLN A 108 10.40 -9.54 11.99
N ILE A 109 9.75 -10.43 12.77
CA ILE A 109 10.18 -10.72 14.15
C ILE A 109 11.58 -11.33 14.16
N TYR A 110 11.91 -12.25 13.27
CA TYR A 110 13.27 -12.79 13.19
C TYR A 110 14.28 -11.67 12.92
N ARG A 111 14.02 -10.79 11.93
CA ARG A 111 14.93 -9.69 11.57
C ARG A 111 15.10 -8.69 12.72
N ILE A 112 14.03 -8.37 13.45
CA ILE A 112 14.10 -7.56 14.67
C ILE A 112 15.04 -8.23 15.69
N LEU A 113 14.85 -9.52 15.95
CA LEU A 113 15.64 -10.24 16.94
C LEU A 113 17.09 -10.43 16.49
N HIS A 114 17.35 -10.67 15.21
CA HIS A 114 18.70 -10.74 14.66
C HIS A 114 19.51 -9.49 15.00
N ASP A 115 18.90 -8.30 14.88
CA ASP A 115 19.57 -7.03 15.13
C ASP A 115 19.61 -6.66 16.62
N LEU A 116 18.64 -7.13 17.43
CA LEU A 116 18.56 -6.84 18.86
C LEU A 116 19.31 -7.84 19.74
N CYS A 117 19.41 -9.11 19.38
CA CYS A 117 20.05 -10.12 20.22
C CYS A 117 21.57 -9.95 20.24
N ARG A 118 22.22 -10.21 21.38
CA ARG A 118 23.70 -10.30 21.42
C ARG A 118 24.23 -11.57 20.75
N ARG A 119 23.44 -12.63 20.80
CA ARG A 119 23.72 -13.95 20.22
C ARG A 119 22.63 -14.28 19.20
N GLU A 120 22.95 -15.17 18.27
CA GLU A 120 22.01 -15.62 17.23
C GLU A 120 20.65 -16.06 17.84
N PRO A 121 19.51 -15.55 17.32
CA PRO A 121 18.19 -15.93 17.79
C PRO A 121 17.95 -17.44 17.66
N LYS A 122 17.12 -18.01 18.54
CA LYS A 122 16.79 -19.44 18.53
C LYS A 122 15.30 -19.68 18.60
N LYS A 123 14.85 -20.76 17.94
CA LYS A 123 13.47 -21.23 18.03
C LYS A 123 13.24 -21.97 19.34
N ARG A 124 12.24 -21.55 20.13
CA ARG A 124 11.77 -22.19 21.36
C ARG A 124 10.25 -22.14 21.40
N ASP A 125 9.62 -23.29 21.60
CA ASP A 125 8.14 -23.41 21.66
C ASP A 125 7.42 -22.78 20.45
N GLY A 126 8.03 -22.89 19.26
CA GLY A 126 7.51 -22.33 18.02
C GLY A 126 7.78 -20.83 17.81
N LEU A 127 8.37 -20.14 18.78
CA LEU A 127 8.71 -18.72 18.71
C LEU A 127 10.22 -18.52 18.53
N ILE A 128 10.61 -17.47 17.81
CA ILE A 128 12.00 -17.02 17.76
C ILE A 128 12.24 -16.13 18.98
N ILE A 129 13.32 -16.40 19.73
CA ILE A 129 13.68 -15.65 20.93
C ILE A 129 15.19 -15.36 20.99
N CYS A 130 15.58 -14.31 21.71
CA CYS A 130 16.99 -14.12 22.08
C CYS A 130 17.40 -15.13 23.15
N PRO A 131 18.54 -15.83 22.99
CA PRO A 131 19.08 -16.71 24.03
C PRO A 131 19.22 -15.99 25.37
N ASP A 132 18.69 -16.59 26.45
CA ASP A 132 18.69 -16.07 27.83
C ASP A 132 18.09 -14.65 28.00
N GLY A 133 17.30 -14.16 27.02
CA GLY A 133 16.80 -12.78 27.03
C GLY A 133 17.92 -11.74 26.91
N ASP A 134 19.04 -12.10 26.27
CA ASP A 134 20.22 -11.24 26.18
C ASP A 134 20.16 -10.29 24.97
N PHE A 135 19.61 -9.11 25.21
CA PHE A 135 19.43 -8.06 24.20
C PHE A 135 20.55 -6.99 24.25
N ARG A 136 20.85 -6.40 23.09
CA ARG A 136 21.76 -5.26 22.93
C ARG A 136 21.15 -3.96 23.44
N ARG A 137 19.84 -3.82 23.33
CA ARG A 137 19.04 -2.64 23.74
C ARG A 137 17.59 -3.04 23.99
N GLN A 138 16.88 -2.23 24.77
CA GLN A 138 15.43 -2.30 24.90
C GLN A 138 14.74 -1.52 23.76
N LEU A 139 13.44 -1.79 23.58
CA LEU A 139 12.56 -1.06 22.68
C LEU A 139 11.70 -0.07 23.45
N ASP A 140 11.54 1.13 22.90
CA ASP A 140 10.64 2.16 23.46
C ASP A 140 9.22 2.02 22.90
N PHE A 141 9.11 1.74 21.60
CA PHE A 141 7.85 1.51 20.91
C PHE A 141 7.99 0.45 19.83
N VAL A 142 6.90 -0.26 19.54
CA VAL A 142 6.70 -1.03 18.31
C VAL A 142 5.57 -0.38 17.53
N PHE A 143 5.89 0.29 16.43
CA PHE A 143 4.87 0.81 15.53
C PHE A 143 4.40 -0.28 14.58
N LEU A 144 3.09 -0.54 14.57
CA LEU A 144 2.47 -1.66 13.89
C LEU A 144 1.38 -1.17 12.94
N SER A 145 1.44 -1.60 11.68
CA SER A 145 0.38 -1.44 10.70
C SER A 145 0.09 -2.80 10.08
N VAL A 146 -0.95 -3.45 10.56
CA VAL A 146 -1.34 -4.83 10.20
C VAL A 146 -2.85 -5.00 10.33
N GLY A 147 -3.40 -6.06 9.76
CA GLY A 147 -4.83 -6.38 9.74
C GLY A 147 -5.45 -6.22 8.36
N GLY A 148 -4.97 -5.30 7.52
CA GLY A 148 -5.50 -5.13 6.17
C GLY A 148 -5.23 -6.35 5.28
N ASN A 149 -3.97 -6.80 5.23
CA ASN A 149 -3.58 -7.95 4.39
C ASN A 149 -4.14 -9.28 4.93
N ASP A 150 -4.22 -9.42 6.25
CA ASP A 150 -4.80 -10.58 6.96
C ASP A 150 -6.24 -10.86 6.53
N LEU A 151 -6.99 -9.79 6.29
CA LEU A 151 -8.37 -9.84 5.84
C LEU A 151 -8.53 -9.92 4.32
N GLY A 152 -7.45 -9.74 3.56
CA GLY A 152 -7.49 -9.66 2.11
C GLY A 152 -8.01 -8.30 1.61
N PHE A 153 -7.56 -7.19 2.19
CA PHE A 153 -7.99 -5.84 1.79
C PHE A 153 -7.82 -5.57 0.28
N SER A 154 -6.67 -5.91 -0.30
CA SER A 154 -6.45 -5.79 -1.75
C SER A 154 -7.45 -6.63 -2.56
N ASN A 155 -7.86 -7.77 -2.03
CA ASN A 155 -8.82 -8.68 -2.65
C ASN A 155 -10.24 -8.08 -2.64
N VAL A 156 -10.62 -7.40 -1.56
CA VAL A 156 -11.90 -6.67 -1.47
C VAL A 156 -11.93 -5.47 -2.38
N VAL A 157 -10.84 -4.70 -2.46
CA VAL A 157 -10.75 -3.57 -3.40
C VAL A 157 -10.85 -4.10 -4.84
N ALA A 158 -10.13 -5.16 -5.17
CA ALA A 158 -10.21 -5.80 -6.48
C ALA A 158 -11.64 -6.31 -6.78
N TRP A 159 -12.28 -6.99 -5.83
CA TRP A 159 -13.66 -7.46 -5.95
C TRP A 159 -14.67 -6.32 -6.12
N ALA A 160 -14.55 -5.25 -5.34
CA ALA A 160 -15.43 -4.10 -5.39
C ALA A 160 -15.37 -3.40 -6.75
N SER A 161 -14.18 -3.44 -7.36
CA SER A 161 -13.94 -2.89 -8.68
C SER A 161 -14.14 -3.89 -9.82
N LEU A 162 -14.44 -5.17 -9.62
CA LEU A 162 -14.59 -6.12 -10.74
C LEU A 162 -15.86 -5.86 -11.57
N ARG A 163 -15.76 -5.84 -12.90
CA ARG A 163 -16.93 -5.87 -13.78
C ARG A 163 -17.78 -7.14 -13.58
N ASP A 164 -19.08 -7.01 -13.76
CA ASP A 164 -19.99 -8.16 -13.81
C ASP A 164 -19.65 -9.06 -15.01
N GLY A 165 -19.76 -10.38 -14.82
CA GLY A 165 -19.52 -11.36 -15.89
C GLY A 165 -18.06 -11.64 -16.22
N VAL A 166 -17.11 -11.05 -15.48
CA VAL A 166 -15.68 -11.42 -15.56
C VAL A 166 -15.50 -12.87 -15.10
N SER A 167 -14.77 -13.67 -15.88
CA SER A 167 -14.55 -15.09 -15.56
C SER A 167 -13.81 -15.28 -14.24
N SER A 168 -14.04 -16.41 -13.55
CA SER A 168 -13.34 -16.77 -12.31
C SER A 168 -11.82 -16.81 -12.44
N ALA A 169 -11.30 -17.13 -13.62
CA ALA A 169 -9.86 -17.09 -13.92
C ALA A 169 -9.28 -15.66 -13.86
N ILE A 170 -10.04 -14.67 -14.34
CA ILE A 170 -9.62 -13.25 -14.30
C ILE A 170 -9.83 -12.68 -12.89
N ALA A 171 -10.89 -13.07 -12.19
CA ALA A 171 -11.11 -12.69 -10.80
C ALA A 171 -9.98 -13.20 -9.89
N GLY A 172 -9.61 -14.48 -10.02
CA GLY A 172 -8.47 -15.06 -9.27
C GLY A 172 -7.14 -14.40 -9.62
N PHE A 173 -6.94 -14.04 -10.88
CA PHE A 173 -5.75 -13.33 -11.36
C PHE A 173 -5.61 -11.91 -10.80
N LEU A 174 -6.73 -11.19 -10.62
CA LEU A 174 -6.71 -9.86 -10.00
C LEU A 174 -6.69 -9.91 -8.46
N GLY A 175 -6.57 -11.10 -7.88
CA GLY A 175 -6.68 -11.29 -6.43
C GLY A 175 -8.09 -11.02 -5.89
N ALA A 176 -9.10 -10.87 -6.73
CA ALA A 176 -10.49 -10.58 -6.32
C ALA A 176 -11.21 -11.84 -5.80
N THR A 177 -10.56 -12.54 -4.87
CA THR A 177 -11.00 -13.82 -4.31
C THR A 177 -11.77 -13.67 -3.00
N VAL A 178 -11.82 -12.46 -2.44
CA VAL A 178 -12.48 -12.17 -1.15
C VAL A 178 -13.59 -11.17 -1.39
N SER A 179 -14.83 -11.55 -1.12
CA SER A 179 -15.98 -10.65 -1.16
C SER A 179 -16.05 -9.76 0.10
N ALA A 180 -16.90 -8.74 0.09
CA ALA A 180 -17.16 -7.94 1.30
C ALA A 180 -17.67 -8.79 2.48
N ASP A 181 -18.48 -9.82 2.22
CA ASP A 181 -18.99 -10.74 3.24
C ASP A 181 -17.89 -11.64 3.82
N GLU A 182 -17.01 -12.16 2.95
CA GLU A 182 -15.88 -12.98 3.39
C GLU A 182 -14.87 -12.15 4.20
N PHE A 183 -14.59 -10.92 3.77
CA PHE A 183 -13.79 -9.97 4.54
C PHE A 183 -14.39 -9.70 5.91
N GLY A 184 -15.70 -9.47 5.97
CA GLY A 184 -16.43 -9.35 7.22
C GLY A 184 -16.35 -10.61 8.09
N SER A 185 -16.36 -11.81 7.50
CA SER A 185 -16.18 -13.06 8.26
C SER A 185 -14.77 -13.19 8.80
N ARG A 186 -13.73 -12.97 7.99
CA ARG A 186 -12.33 -12.98 8.45
C ARG A 186 -12.10 -11.96 9.57
N MET A 187 -12.73 -10.80 9.49
CA MET A 187 -12.64 -9.76 10.53
C MET A 187 -13.23 -10.24 11.86
N ARG A 188 -14.32 -11.01 11.82
CA ARG A 188 -14.95 -11.57 13.03
C ARG A 188 -14.21 -12.79 13.56
N ASP A 189 -13.81 -13.70 12.68
CA ASP A 189 -13.46 -15.07 13.03
C ASP A 189 -11.93 -15.31 13.05
N GLN A 190 -11.19 -14.62 12.19
CA GLN A 190 -9.74 -14.82 12.01
C GLN A 190 -8.90 -13.76 12.74
N LEU A 191 -9.18 -12.47 12.50
CA LEU A 191 -8.39 -11.35 13.04
C LEU A 191 -8.13 -11.44 14.56
N PRO A 192 -9.11 -11.82 15.41
CA PRO A 192 -8.86 -11.93 16.85
C PRO A 192 -7.83 -13.00 17.21
N THR A 193 -7.87 -14.13 16.48
CA THR A 193 -6.91 -15.23 16.69
C THR A 193 -5.51 -14.80 16.26
N ASP A 194 -5.40 -14.12 15.12
CA ASP A 194 -4.12 -13.65 14.59
C ASP A 194 -3.51 -12.58 15.52
N TYR A 195 -4.32 -11.65 16.03
CA TYR A 195 -3.85 -10.64 17.01
C TYR A 195 -3.42 -11.28 18.32
N ALA A 196 -4.14 -12.29 18.82
CA ALA A 196 -3.75 -13.01 20.02
C ALA A 196 -2.41 -13.75 19.86
N ARG A 197 -2.15 -14.33 18.68
CA ARG A 197 -0.86 -14.96 18.35
C ARG A 197 0.25 -13.92 18.29
N LEU A 198 0.01 -12.80 17.63
CA LEU A 198 0.97 -11.71 17.52
C LEU A 198 1.31 -11.12 18.90
N ALA A 199 0.31 -10.86 19.74
CA ALA A 199 0.48 -10.36 21.10
C ALA A 199 1.35 -11.31 21.93
N LYS A 200 1.05 -12.62 21.89
CA LYS A 200 1.86 -13.64 22.56
C LYS A 200 3.30 -13.69 22.04
N ALA A 201 3.50 -13.57 20.73
CA ALA A 201 4.83 -13.56 20.14
C ALA A 201 5.64 -12.33 20.61
N MET A 202 5.03 -11.14 20.57
CA MET A 202 5.66 -9.90 21.03
C MET A 202 6.01 -9.96 22.51
N GLU A 203 5.07 -10.39 23.37
CA GLU A 203 5.26 -10.53 24.82
C GLU A 203 6.47 -11.44 25.15
N ARG A 204 6.65 -12.51 24.38
CA ARG A 204 7.67 -13.52 24.65
C ARG A 204 9.03 -13.22 24.02
N ALA A 205 9.05 -12.45 22.93
CA ALA A 205 10.24 -12.27 22.12
C ALA A 205 10.89 -10.89 22.28
N LEU A 206 10.10 -9.83 22.47
CA LEU A 206 10.59 -8.45 22.36
C LEU A 206 10.97 -7.85 23.71
N PRO A 207 12.08 -7.07 23.79
CA PRO A 207 12.49 -6.37 25.01
C PRO A 207 11.75 -5.03 25.16
N LEU A 208 10.41 -5.10 25.16
CA LEU A 208 9.51 -3.93 25.23
C LEU A 208 8.99 -3.79 26.66
N VAL A 209 9.72 -3.05 27.51
CA VAL A 209 9.47 -3.00 28.96
C VAL A 209 9.31 -1.57 29.45
N SER A 210 8.47 -1.35 30.46
CA SER A 210 8.19 -0.01 31.00
C SER A 210 9.15 0.44 32.09
N ALA A 211 9.72 -0.49 32.84
CA ALA A 211 10.52 -0.24 34.02
C ALA A 211 11.67 -1.26 34.18
N PRO A 212 12.63 -1.01 35.10
CA PRO A 212 13.74 -1.94 35.36
C PRO A 212 13.30 -3.32 35.90
N ASP A 213 12.03 -3.48 36.26
CA ASP A 213 11.46 -4.76 36.71
C ASP A 213 11.34 -5.79 35.57
N GLY A 214 11.55 -5.37 34.31
CA GLY A 214 11.61 -6.24 33.15
C GLY A 214 10.24 -6.75 32.69
N ILE A 215 9.15 -6.12 33.13
CA ILE A 215 7.79 -6.51 32.75
C ILE A 215 7.47 -5.98 31.36
N PHE A 216 6.93 -6.85 30.49
CA PHE A 216 6.48 -6.48 29.15
C PHE A 216 5.36 -5.44 29.23
N ASP A 217 5.50 -4.35 28.48
CA ASP A 217 4.53 -3.26 28.43
C ASP A 217 3.79 -3.26 27.08
N PRO A 218 2.57 -3.85 27.02
CA PRO A 218 1.80 -3.92 25.78
C PRO A 218 1.38 -2.54 25.27
N SER A 219 1.29 -1.52 26.13
CA SER A 219 0.87 -0.17 25.72
C SER A 219 1.88 0.50 24.78
N ARG A 220 3.12 0.00 24.73
CA ARG A 220 4.16 0.46 23.80
C ARG A 220 4.05 -0.17 22.41
N VAL A 221 3.14 -1.13 22.19
CA VAL A 221 2.73 -1.56 20.86
C VAL A 221 1.68 -0.59 20.35
N VAL A 222 1.97 0.08 19.24
CA VAL A 222 1.14 1.15 18.69
C VAL A 222 0.54 0.68 17.37
N LEU A 223 -0.73 0.30 17.39
CA LEU A 223 -1.46 -0.14 16.21
C LEU A 223 -2.06 1.06 15.48
N SER A 224 -1.62 1.30 14.24
CA SER A 224 -2.15 2.37 13.38
C SER A 224 -3.43 1.92 12.66
N ALA A 225 -4.45 2.78 12.69
CA ALA A 225 -5.70 2.55 11.95
C ALA A 225 -5.54 2.86 10.45
N TYR A 226 -6.26 2.09 9.63
CA TYR A 226 -6.44 2.42 8.22
C TYR A 226 -7.49 3.53 8.08
N PRO A 227 -7.18 4.64 7.38
CA PRO A 227 -8.16 5.67 7.07
C PRO A 227 -9.19 5.17 6.05
N ASP A 228 -10.31 5.87 5.97
CA ASP A 228 -11.23 5.69 4.84
C ASP A 228 -10.64 6.36 3.59
N LEU A 229 -10.51 5.59 2.52
CA LEU A 229 -9.92 6.05 1.28
C LEU A 229 -10.94 6.38 0.22
N VAL A 230 -12.24 6.08 0.42
CA VAL A 230 -13.26 6.07 -0.65
C VAL A 230 -14.10 7.34 -0.76
N THR A 231 -13.55 8.46 -0.29
CA THR A 231 -14.22 9.76 -0.29
C THR A 231 -13.74 10.70 -1.40
N ASP A 232 -14.59 11.64 -1.78
CA ASP A 232 -14.33 12.71 -2.73
C ASP A 232 -13.74 13.97 -2.05
N ALA A 233 -13.65 15.07 -2.80
CA ALA A 233 -13.14 16.35 -2.32
C ALA A 233 -14.04 17.04 -1.27
N ASN A 234 -15.29 16.61 -1.11
CA ASN A 234 -16.25 17.10 -0.11
C ASN A 234 -16.30 16.20 1.13
N GLY A 235 -15.67 15.02 1.08
CA GLY A 235 -15.77 14.00 2.12
C GLY A 235 -16.99 13.08 1.95
N ASP A 236 -17.70 13.19 0.83
CA ASP A 236 -18.76 12.27 0.45
C ASP A 236 -18.18 11.05 -0.26
N LEU A 237 -18.96 9.97 -0.42
CA LEU A 237 -18.49 8.81 -1.18
C LEU A 237 -18.18 9.20 -2.63
N CYS A 238 -17.12 8.61 -3.18
CA CYS A 238 -16.76 8.82 -4.58
C CYS A 238 -17.93 8.53 -5.52
N ASP A 239 -18.21 9.47 -6.43
CA ASP A 239 -19.20 9.27 -7.47
C ASP A 239 -18.77 8.11 -8.39
N ALA A 240 -19.68 7.14 -8.52
CA ALA A 240 -19.54 5.89 -9.24
C ALA A 240 -20.90 5.37 -9.74
N ASP A 241 -21.93 6.23 -9.78
CA ASP A 241 -23.25 5.82 -10.29
C ASP A 241 -23.16 5.56 -11.80
N LEU A 242 -23.96 4.62 -12.27
CA LEU A 242 -24.04 4.29 -13.70
C LEU A 242 -25.50 4.04 -14.01
N ALA A 243 -26.26 5.10 -14.30
CA ALA A 243 -27.53 4.92 -15.00
C ALA A 243 -27.28 4.21 -16.35
N ALA A 244 -28.30 3.55 -16.90
CA ALA A 244 -28.13 2.73 -18.11
C ALA A 244 -27.61 3.51 -19.35
N ASP A 245 -27.71 4.84 -19.31
CA ASP A 245 -27.27 5.80 -20.32
C ASP A 245 -26.01 6.60 -19.92
N GLU A 246 -25.51 6.43 -18.70
CA GLU A 246 -24.30 7.09 -18.23
C GLU A 246 -23.04 6.40 -18.73
N VAL A 247 -22.01 7.22 -18.92
CA VAL A 247 -20.73 6.79 -19.45
C VAL A 247 -19.77 6.61 -18.29
N GLU A 248 -19.17 5.43 -18.19
CA GLU A 248 -18.34 5.02 -17.05
C GLU A 248 -17.23 6.02 -16.71
N ASP A 249 -16.59 6.59 -17.72
CA ASP A 249 -15.48 7.53 -17.54
C ASP A 249 -15.91 8.96 -17.13
N HIS A 250 -17.20 9.26 -17.04
CA HIS A 250 -17.66 10.53 -16.45
C HIS A 250 -17.48 10.56 -14.92
N HIS A 251 -17.37 9.40 -14.29
CA HIS A 251 -17.35 9.27 -12.84
C HIS A 251 -15.90 9.22 -12.32
N PRO A 252 -15.51 10.12 -11.39
CA PRO A 252 -14.16 10.17 -10.83
C PRO A 252 -13.66 8.82 -10.28
N ALA A 253 -14.54 8.02 -9.67
CA ALA A 253 -14.15 6.70 -9.18
C ALA A 253 -13.63 5.78 -10.30
N ASN A 254 -14.31 5.78 -11.45
CA ASN A 254 -13.93 4.98 -12.61
C ASN A 254 -12.73 5.55 -13.36
N GLN A 255 -12.61 6.88 -13.45
CA GLN A 255 -11.42 7.53 -14.00
C GLN A 255 -10.14 7.08 -13.27
N SER A 256 -10.21 6.89 -11.96
CA SER A 256 -9.07 6.43 -11.14
C SER A 256 -8.58 5.00 -11.46
N LEU A 257 -9.40 4.21 -12.17
CA LEU A 257 -9.14 2.82 -12.55
C LEU A 257 -8.93 2.63 -14.07
N ASP A 258 -8.88 3.73 -14.83
CA ASP A 258 -8.86 3.74 -16.30
C ASP A 258 -7.85 2.76 -16.94
N MET A 259 -6.67 2.57 -16.35
CA MET A 259 -5.67 1.58 -16.80
C MET A 259 -6.22 0.16 -16.92
N PHE A 260 -7.16 -0.21 -16.05
CA PHE A 260 -7.76 -1.54 -15.98
C PHE A 260 -9.24 -1.53 -16.32
N SER A 261 -9.73 -0.48 -16.99
CA SER A 261 -11.14 -0.29 -17.30
C SER A 261 -11.79 -1.44 -18.07
N SER A 262 -11.02 -2.29 -18.76
CA SER A 262 -11.54 -3.50 -19.41
C SER A 262 -12.00 -4.60 -18.45
N TRP A 263 -11.51 -4.60 -17.21
CA TRP A 263 -11.86 -5.57 -16.18
C TRP A 263 -12.46 -4.93 -14.93
N LEU A 264 -12.11 -3.66 -14.69
CA LEU A 264 -12.52 -2.93 -13.52
C LEU A 264 -13.56 -1.86 -13.83
N LEU A 265 -14.53 -1.75 -12.93
CA LEU A 265 -15.61 -0.78 -12.90
C LEU A 265 -16.08 -0.63 -11.44
N VAL A 266 -15.99 0.58 -10.89
CA VAL A 266 -16.57 0.91 -9.59
C VAL A 266 -18.06 1.16 -9.76
N ARG A 267 -18.84 0.65 -8.80
CA ARG A 267 -20.26 0.93 -8.66
C ARG A 267 -20.56 1.45 -7.28
N SER A 268 -21.44 2.43 -7.16
CA SER A 268 -21.83 3.05 -5.88
C SER A 268 -22.26 2.03 -4.84
N ALA A 269 -23.05 1.01 -5.22
CA ALA A 269 -23.50 -0.03 -4.29
C ALA A 269 -22.34 -0.86 -3.70
N ARG A 270 -21.29 -1.13 -4.48
CA ARG A 270 -20.10 -1.85 -3.98
C ARG A 270 -19.17 -0.91 -3.21
N LEU A 271 -19.07 0.35 -3.64
CA LEU A 271 -18.30 1.37 -2.94
C LEU A 271 -18.84 1.63 -1.54
N ALA A 272 -20.16 1.74 -1.40
CA ALA A 272 -20.82 1.87 -0.10
C ALA A 272 -20.58 0.66 0.81
N GLN A 273 -20.50 -0.55 0.24
CA GLN A 273 -20.12 -1.75 1.01
C GLN A 273 -18.67 -1.66 1.49
N VAL A 274 -17.72 -1.24 0.65
CA VAL A 274 -16.32 -1.04 1.05
C VAL A 274 -16.21 0.01 2.16
N HIS A 275 -16.89 1.14 2.02
CA HIS A 275 -16.96 2.17 3.07
C HIS A 275 -17.45 1.60 4.41
N ALA A 276 -18.53 0.81 4.38
CA ALA A 276 -19.06 0.15 5.58
C ALA A 276 -18.07 -0.87 6.18
N GLN A 277 -17.24 -1.53 5.36
CA GLN A 277 -16.19 -2.43 5.85
C GLN A 277 -15.04 -1.67 6.53
N PHE A 278 -14.66 -0.49 6.03
CA PHE A 278 -13.67 0.36 6.71
C PHE A 278 -14.14 0.76 8.11
N ALA A 279 -15.41 1.15 8.26
CA ALA A 279 -15.98 1.49 9.56
C ALA A 279 -15.97 0.31 10.54
N GLN A 280 -16.33 -0.88 10.05
CA GLN A 280 -16.30 -2.11 10.86
C GLN A 280 -14.87 -2.49 11.25
N LEU A 281 -13.93 -2.38 10.31
CA LEU A 281 -12.52 -2.67 10.55
C LEU A 281 -11.93 -1.74 11.60
N PHE A 282 -12.15 -0.43 11.47
CA PHE A 282 -11.69 0.57 12.44
C PHE A 282 -12.16 0.22 13.85
N LYS A 283 -13.47 -0.04 14.01
CA LYS A 283 -14.05 -0.43 15.29
C LYS A 283 -13.41 -1.71 15.83
N ARG A 284 -13.30 -2.75 14.99
CA ARG A 284 -12.77 -4.05 15.41
C ARG A 284 -11.29 -4.00 15.79
N MET A 285 -10.48 -3.23 15.05
CA MET A 285 -9.07 -3.01 15.40
C MET A 285 -8.93 -2.30 16.74
N GLY A 286 -9.80 -1.32 17.03
CA GLY A 286 -9.82 -0.63 18.32
C GLY A 286 -10.15 -1.56 19.48
N GLU A 287 -11.21 -2.38 19.35
CA GLU A 287 -11.60 -3.38 20.35
C GLU A 287 -10.46 -4.39 20.60
N LEU A 288 -9.85 -4.93 19.55
CA LEU A 288 -8.78 -5.92 19.70
C LEU A 288 -7.47 -5.30 20.24
N ALA A 289 -7.19 -4.04 19.92
CA ALA A 289 -6.09 -3.32 20.55
C ALA A 289 -6.33 -3.16 22.05
N GLU A 290 -7.56 -2.84 22.47
CA GLU A 290 -7.94 -2.77 23.89
C GLU A 290 -7.82 -4.14 24.58
N ASP A 291 -8.30 -5.22 23.97
CA ASP A 291 -8.20 -6.60 24.48
C ASP A 291 -6.74 -7.01 24.76
N HIS A 292 -5.81 -6.50 23.96
CA HIS A 292 -4.36 -6.74 24.10
C HIS A 292 -3.60 -5.60 24.76
N GLN A 293 -4.30 -4.58 25.28
CA GLN A 293 -3.74 -3.40 25.94
C GLN A 293 -2.72 -2.62 25.08
N TRP A 294 -2.86 -2.69 23.75
CA TRP A 294 -2.08 -1.92 22.80
C TRP A 294 -2.59 -0.48 22.71
N THR A 295 -1.70 0.44 22.36
CA THR A 295 -2.10 1.81 22.01
C THR A 295 -2.70 1.82 20.61
N PHE A 296 -3.98 2.19 20.49
CA PHE A 296 -4.63 2.32 19.18
C PHE A 296 -4.52 3.75 18.64
N ALA A 297 -3.73 3.94 17.60
CA ALA A 297 -3.61 5.20 16.87
C ALA A 297 -4.76 5.34 15.84
N GLY A 298 -5.97 5.57 16.36
CA GLY A 298 -7.20 5.66 15.58
C GLY A 298 -7.50 7.03 14.94
N GLY A 299 -6.69 8.06 15.22
CA GLY A 299 -6.98 9.45 14.86
C GLY A 299 -7.12 9.72 13.36
N SER A 300 -6.45 8.94 12.51
CA SER A 300 -6.53 9.08 11.05
C SER A 300 -7.95 8.82 10.52
N TYR A 301 -8.65 7.85 11.12
CA TYR A 301 -10.02 7.49 10.79
C TYR A 301 -11.02 8.31 11.61
N ALA A 302 -10.89 8.32 12.94
CA ALA A 302 -11.83 8.99 13.85
C ALA A 302 -11.89 10.51 13.64
N GLY A 303 -10.76 11.12 13.29
CA GLY A 303 -10.65 12.53 12.97
C GLY A 303 -11.09 12.88 11.55
N ARG A 304 -11.51 11.90 10.74
CA ARG A 304 -11.92 12.09 9.34
C ARG A 304 -10.84 12.82 8.52
N LEU A 305 -9.56 12.52 8.76
CA LEU A 305 -8.46 13.27 8.15
C LEU A 305 -8.37 13.07 6.64
N PHE A 306 -8.91 11.97 6.12
CA PHE A 306 -8.93 11.66 4.69
C PHE A 306 -10.18 12.16 3.97
N ASP A 307 -11.13 12.77 4.68
CA ASP A 307 -12.27 13.42 4.05
C ASP A 307 -11.79 14.60 3.22
N GLY A 308 -12.25 14.68 1.97
CA GLY A 308 -11.70 15.63 1.02
C GLY A 308 -10.41 15.15 0.36
N HIS A 309 -9.86 14.01 0.75
CA HIS A 309 -8.54 13.52 0.35
C HIS A 309 -8.54 12.03 -0.09
N GLY A 310 -9.71 11.41 -0.26
CA GLY A 310 -9.82 10.03 -0.75
C GLY A 310 -9.40 9.87 -2.23
N PHE A 311 -9.54 8.66 -2.76
CA PHE A 311 -8.91 8.26 -4.03
C PHE A 311 -9.44 8.98 -5.27
N CYS A 312 -10.68 9.48 -5.21
CA CYS A 312 -11.28 10.26 -6.28
C CYS A 312 -11.28 11.77 -6.01
N ALA A 313 -10.71 12.23 -4.89
CA ALA A 313 -10.66 13.65 -4.58
C ALA A 313 -9.76 14.40 -5.57
N GLN A 314 -10.27 15.49 -6.12
CA GLN A 314 -9.56 16.34 -7.07
C GLN A 314 -9.69 17.80 -6.68
N ASN A 315 -8.61 18.57 -6.87
CA ASN A 315 -8.72 20.02 -6.82
C ASN A 315 -9.33 20.52 -8.14
N LEU A 316 -10.63 20.86 -8.11
CA LEU A 316 -11.36 21.30 -9.29
C LEU A 316 -10.80 22.59 -9.92
N GLU A 317 -10.16 23.45 -9.13
CA GLU A 317 -9.50 24.67 -9.62
C GLU A 317 -8.18 24.38 -10.35
N ARG A 318 -7.64 23.17 -10.17
CA ARG A 318 -6.35 22.73 -10.72
C ARG A 318 -6.49 21.51 -11.63
N LEU A 319 -7.65 21.24 -12.23
CA LEU A 319 -7.85 20.10 -13.14
C LEU A 319 -6.94 20.10 -14.38
N SER A 320 -6.38 21.25 -14.74
CA SER A 320 -5.36 21.34 -15.80
C SER A 320 -3.96 20.88 -15.35
N ASP A 321 -3.73 20.75 -14.04
CA ASP A 321 -2.51 20.18 -13.49
C ASP A 321 -2.52 18.66 -13.69
N PRO A 322 -1.54 18.10 -14.44
CA PRO A 322 -1.40 16.66 -14.63
C PRO A 322 -1.43 15.85 -13.34
N ALA A 323 -1.00 16.42 -12.20
CA ALA A 323 -1.03 15.75 -10.92
C ALA A 323 -2.46 15.51 -10.39
N GLU A 324 -3.40 16.41 -10.68
CA GLU A 324 -4.81 16.34 -10.24
C GLU A 324 -5.68 15.45 -11.14
N VAL A 325 -5.20 15.12 -12.34
CA VAL A 325 -5.94 14.27 -13.26
C VAL A 325 -5.97 12.82 -12.75
N LEU A 326 -7.16 12.21 -12.75
CA LEU A 326 -7.37 10.81 -12.35
C LEU A 326 -7.12 9.83 -13.48
N MET A 327 -7.29 10.26 -14.74
CA MET A 327 -7.12 9.43 -15.92
C MET A 327 -5.66 9.10 -16.20
N ILE A 328 -5.43 7.90 -16.75
CA ILE A 328 -4.10 7.51 -17.22
C ILE A 328 -3.83 8.15 -18.60
N PRO A 329 -2.63 8.70 -18.84
CA PRO A 329 -2.34 9.31 -20.12
C PRO A 329 -2.25 8.27 -21.23
N CYS A 330 -2.85 8.61 -22.36
CA CYS A 330 -2.93 7.76 -23.53
C CYS A 330 -2.52 8.49 -24.82
N TRP A 331 -1.97 7.68 -25.71
CA TRP A 331 -1.64 7.92 -27.09
C TRP A 331 -2.82 7.89 -28.07
N GLY A 332 -3.51 8.98 -28.40
CA GLY A 332 -4.51 8.87 -29.48
C GLY A 332 -5.53 9.98 -29.64
N LEU A 333 -6.62 9.61 -30.31
CA LEU A 333 -7.82 10.42 -30.41
C LEU A 333 -8.80 9.97 -29.34
N THR A 334 -9.65 10.89 -28.93
CA THR A 334 -10.80 10.61 -28.07
C THR A 334 -12.01 11.37 -28.61
N GLU A 335 -13.18 10.78 -28.47
CA GLU A 335 -14.47 11.39 -28.82
C GLU A 335 -14.99 12.31 -27.69
N ARG A 336 -14.50 12.13 -26.46
CA ARG A 336 -14.86 12.91 -25.26
C ARG A 336 -13.67 13.09 -24.32
N ASP A 337 -13.67 14.13 -23.49
CA ASP A 337 -12.46 14.49 -22.73
C ASP A 337 -12.02 13.46 -21.68
N THR A 338 -12.95 12.63 -21.20
CA THR A 338 -12.72 11.62 -20.17
C THR A 338 -12.43 10.21 -20.71
N GLN A 339 -12.55 10.00 -22.02
CA GLN A 339 -12.45 8.67 -22.62
C GLN A 339 -11.00 8.20 -22.81
N THR A 340 -10.75 6.94 -22.47
CA THR A 340 -9.54 6.22 -22.83
C THR A 340 -9.35 6.26 -24.36
N CYS A 341 -8.17 6.69 -24.82
CA CYS A 341 -7.92 6.92 -26.24
C CYS A 341 -8.28 5.72 -27.12
N GLN A 342 -8.90 5.99 -28.26
CA GLN A 342 -9.22 4.96 -29.24
C GLN A 342 -8.06 4.70 -30.21
N SER A 343 -7.95 3.45 -30.67
CA SER A 343 -6.99 3.07 -31.71
C SER A 343 -7.41 3.66 -33.06
N SER A 344 -6.76 4.74 -33.48
CA SER A 344 -6.88 5.20 -34.87
C SER A 344 -5.87 4.47 -35.77
N LEU A 345 -6.32 3.90 -36.88
CA LEU A 345 -5.46 3.37 -37.96
C LEU A 345 -4.93 4.49 -38.88
N SER A 346 -5.43 5.72 -38.73
CA SER A 346 -5.00 6.90 -39.49
C SER A 346 -3.66 7.43 -38.96
N ALA A 347 -2.80 7.84 -39.89
CA ALA A 347 -1.47 8.40 -39.62
C ALA A 347 -1.46 9.92 -39.34
N LYS A 348 -2.62 10.55 -39.13
CA LYS A 348 -2.69 11.98 -38.77
C LYS A 348 -2.11 12.21 -37.37
N ASP A 349 -1.60 13.43 -37.17
CA ASP A 349 -0.92 13.88 -35.95
C ASP A 349 -1.72 13.52 -34.69
N ARG A 350 -1.00 12.99 -33.72
CA ARG A 350 -1.56 12.49 -32.46
C ARG A 350 -0.80 13.17 -31.33
N HIS A 351 -1.47 13.36 -30.20
CA HIS A 351 -0.90 13.98 -29.02
C HIS A 351 -1.19 13.12 -27.79
N TRP A 352 -0.34 13.23 -26.77
CA TRP A 352 -0.64 12.71 -25.45
C TRP A 352 -1.86 13.43 -24.87
N ARG A 353 -2.80 12.68 -24.30
CA ARG A 353 -3.92 13.20 -23.52
C ARG A 353 -4.09 12.35 -22.26
N PRO A 354 -4.53 12.91 -21.13
CA PRO A 354 -4.72 14.35 -20.92
C PRO A 354 -3.40 15.11 -20.77
N TYR A 355 -2.28 14.43 -20.52
CA TYR A 355 -0.95 15.02 -20.38
C TYR A 355 0.14 14.12 -20.96
N ASN A 356 1.31 14.69 -21.27
CA ASN A 356 2.48 13.93 -21.71
C ASN A 356 3.19 13.27 -20.51
N PRO A 357 3.19 11.94 -20.38
CA PRO A 357 3.79 11.25 -19.25
C PRO A 357 5.31 11.42 -19.15
N ALA A 358 6.01 11.73 -20.24
CA ALA A 358 7.46 11.90 -20.25
C ALA A 358 7.89 13.26 -19.70
N THR A 359 7.09 14.30 -19.92
CA THR A 359 7.44 15.68 -19.55
C THR A 359 6.55 16.27 -18.47
N GLN A 360 5.39 15.65 -18.21
CA GLN A 360 4.32 16.19 -17.35
C GLN A 360 3.83 15.17 -16.30
N ASN A 361 4.49 14.02 -16.12
CA ASN A 361 4.21 13.14 -14.99
C ASN A 361 5.00 13.59 -13.76
N TYR A 362 4.29 14.11 -12.76
CA TYR A 362 4.88 14.57 -11.51
C TYR A 362 4.44 13.65 -10.36
N PRO A 363 5.11 12.50 -10.16
CA PRO A 363 4.71 11.55 -9.13
C PRO A 363 4.71 12.21 -7.76
N TYR A 364 5.71 13.01 -7.41
CA TYR A 364 5.79 13.64 -6.07
C TYR A 364 5.12 15.02 -5.96
N ALA A 365 4.39 15.46 -6.98
CA ALA A 365 3.59 16.69 -6.86
C ALA A 365 2.47 16.50 -5.83
N GLN A 366 2.17 17.58 -5.10
CA GLN A 366 1.02 17.65 -4.21
C GLN A 366 -0.27 17.50 -5.00
N ARG A 367 -1.25 16.86 -4.36
CA ARG A 367 -2.57 16.59 -4.92
C ARG A 367 -3.64 16.83 -3.86
N GLN A 368 -4.88 17.07 -4.28
CA GLN A 368 -6.03 16.99 -3.37
C GLN A 368 -6.15 15.59 -2.77
N ARG A 369 -6.13 14.54 -3.59
CA ARG A 369 -6.09 13.16 -3.09
C ARG A 369 -4.79 12.86 -2.35
N TRP A 370 -4.92 12.23 -1.19
CA TRP A 370 -3.82 11.63 -0.42
C TRP A 370 -3.66 10.14 -0.70
N VAL A 371 -4.18 9.69 -1.84
CA VAL A 371 -4.19 8.29 -2.23
C VAL A 371 -3.62 8.15 -3.64
N ARG A 372 -2.74 7.17 -3.82
CA ARG A 372 -2.33 6.63 -5.11
C ARG A 372 -3.38 5.66 -5.59
N THR A 373 -3.89 5.94 -6.78
CA THR A 373 -4.83 5.08 -7.50
C THR A 373 -4.09 3.98 -8.26
N PHE A 374 -4.83 3.07 -8.89
CA PHE A 374 -4.28 2.06 -9.79
C PHE A 374 -3.51 2.70 -10.94
N ASN A 375 -4.00 3.83 -11.46
CA ASN A 375 -3.33 4.62 -12.49
C ASN A 375 -2.01 5.21 -11.98
N ASP A 376 -2.01 5.80 -10.77
CA ASP A 376 -0.81 6.40 -10.19
C ASP A 376 0.26 5.34 -9.91
N ALA A 377 -0.11 4.21 -9.31
CA ALA A 377 0.79 3.10 -9.05
C ALA A 377 1.32 2.51 -10.37
N TYR A 378 0.48 2.43 -11.41
CA TYR A 378 0.95 2.01 -12.73
C TYR A 378 2.05 2.94 -13.27
N MET A 379 1.85 4.25 -13.13
CA MET A 379 2.77 5.28 -13.60
C MET A 379 4.03 5.42 -12.73
N ALA A 380 3.97 5.04 -11.45
CA ALA A 380 5.07 5.22 -10.51
C ALA A 380 5.92 3.95 -10.30
N VAL A 381 5.33 2.75 -10.35
CA VAL A 381 5.98 1.53 -9.85
C VAL A 381 5.83 0.29 -10.72
N ASN A 382 4.95 0.27 -11.73
CA ASN A 382 4.73 -0.95 -12.55
C ASN A 382 6.04 -1.51 -13.13
N GLN A 383 6.06 -2.72 -13.68
CA GLN A 383 7.17 -3.18 -14.50
C GLN A 383 6.60 -3.83 -15.76
N LYS A 384 6.83 -3.20 -16.91
CA LYS A 384 6.27 -3.66 -18.18
C LYS A 384 6.92 -4.96 -18.63
N VAL A 385 6.08 -5.93 -18.97
CA VAL A 385 6.50 -7.16 -19.63
C VAL A 385 6.77 -6.90 -21.10
N LEU A 386 8.01 -7.07 -21.55
CA LEU A 386 8.40 -7.04 -22.95
C LEU A 386 8.56 -8.46 -23.51
N TYR A 387 7.89 -8.76 -24.61
CA TYR A 387 8.16 -9.92 -25.44
C TYR A 387 9.49 -9.78 -26.18
N ARG A 388 10.07 -10.91 -26.59
CA ARG A 388 11.31 -10.97 -27.39
C ARG A 388 11.27 -10.13 -28.68
N SER A 389 10.08 -9.87 -29.22
CA SER A 389 9.87 -8.97 -30.37
C SER A 389 9.97 -7.48 -30.02
N GLY A 390 10.33 -7.12 -28.78
CA GLY A 390 10.33 -5.74 -28.26
C GLY A 390 8.93 -5.16 -28.02
N ARG A 391 7.89 -6.00 -28.03
CA ARG A 391 6.49 -5.59 -27.83
C ARG A 391 6.11 -5.73 -26.37
N ILE A 392 5.36 -4.80 -25.80
CA ILE A 392 4.82 -5.00 -24.44
C ILE A 392 3.67 -6.01 -24.49
N SER A 393 3.59 -6.84 -23.47
CA SER A 393 2.39 -7.61 -23.14
C SER A 393 1.56 -6.81 -22.14
N GLU A 394 0.43 -6.26 -22.55
CA GLU A 394 -0.50 -5.56 -21.65
C GLU A 394 -1.00 -6.52 -20.58
N ARG A 395 -1.63 -7.62 -21.01
CA ARG A 395 -2.14 -8.68 -20.10
C ARG A 395 -1.12 -9.18 -19.09
N ALA A 396 0.12 -9.44 -19.52
CA ALA A 396 1.14 -9.91 -18.57
C ALA A 396 1.71 -8.78 -17.69
N SER A 397 1.75 -7.54 -18.18
CA SER A 397 2.15 -6.40 -17.33
C SER A 397 1.09 -6.10 -16.28
N GLU A 398 -0.17 -6.29 -16.63
CA GLU A 398 -1.32 -6.14 -15.73
C GLU A 398 -1.34 -7.27 -14.69
N ALA A 399 -0.96 -8.49 -15.07
CA ALA A 399 -0.72 -9.62 -14.17
C ALA A 399 0.28 -9.26 -13.07
N VAL A 400 1.47 -8.84 -13.50
CA VAL A 400 2.57 -8.49 -12.60
C VAL A 400 2.13 -7.37 -11.68
N PHE A 401 1.41 -6.36 -12.19
CA PHE A 401 0.99 -5.23 -11.40
C PHE A 401 0.02 -5.61 -10.26
N SER A 402 -1.02 -6.40 -10.59
CA SER A 402 -2.07 -6.78 -9.64
C SER A 402 -1.54 -7.65 -8.50
N GLU A 403 -0.52 -8.47 -8.77
CA GLU A 403 0.03 -9.41 -7.79
C GLU A 403 1.11 -8.79 -6.89
N THR A 404 1.76 -7.68 -7.30
CA THR A 404 3.04 -7.26 -6.68
C THR A 404 3.11 -5.86 -6.07
N THR A 405 2.21 -4.93 -6.42
CA THR A 405 2.49 -3.48 -6.16
C THR A 405 1.49 -2.69 -5.32
N GLY A 406 0.52 -3.31 -4.66
CA GLY A 406 -0.39 -2.60 -3.74
C GLY A 406 -1.18 -1.51 -4.48
N ALA A 407 -2.26 -1.90 -5.17
CA ALA A 407 -2.86 -1.06 -6.20
C ALA A 407 -3.48 0.27 -5.73
N LEU A 408 -3.75 0.44 -4.44
CA LEU A 408 -4.27 1.68 -3.86
C LEU A 408 -3.65 1.89 -2.48
N HIS A 409 -2.95 3.00 -2.28
CA HIS A 409 -2.21 3.27 -1.04
C HIS A 409 -2.03 4.77 -0.77
N PRO A 410 -1.84 5.22 0.49
CA PRO A 410 -1.61 6.62 0.80
C PRO A 410 -0.39 7.23 0.09
N THR A 411 -0.45 8.53 -0.21
CA THR A 411 0.70 9.32 -0.66
C THR A 411 1.58 9.72 0.53
N SER A 412 2.65 10.48 0.27
CA SER A 412 3.47 11.09 1.32
C SER A 412 2.67 11.97 2.28
N GLU A 413 1.68 12.70 1.76
CA GLU A 413 0.79 13.58 2.49
C GLU A 413 -0.18 12.78 3.36
N GLY A 414 -0.80 11.75 2.79
CA GLY A 414 -1.62 10.81 3.57
C GLY A 414 -0.84 10.12 4.68
N HIS A 415 0.38 9.66 4.39
CA HIS A 415 1.28 9.11 5.40
C HIS A 415 1.71 10.13 6.46
N ALA A 416 1.80 11.42 6.13
CA ALA A 416 2.05 12.47 7.11
C ALA A 416 0.86 12.63 8.07
N ALA A 417 -0.36 12.71 7.53
CA ALA A 417 -1.57 12.80 8.37
C ALA A 417 -1.74 11.55 9.26
N MET A 418 -1.43 10.37 8.75
CA MET A 418 -1.42 9.14 9.56
C MET A 418 -0.31 9.16 10.63
N ALA A 419 0.86 9.70 10.32
CA ALA A 419 1.94 9.86 11.31
C ALA A 419 1.55 10.84 12.43
N ASP A 420 0.86 11.93 12.11
CA ASP A 420 0.32 12.86 13.10
C ASP A 420 -0.66 12.14 14.05
N ALA A 421 -1.52 11.28 13.51
CA ALA A 421 -2.42 10.46 14.32
C ALA A 421 -1.68 9.49 15.26
N ILE A 422 -0.58 8.89 14.79
CA ILE A 422 0.31 8.08 15.65
C ILE A 422 0.92 8.96 16.74
N MET A 423 1.47 10.12 16.39
CA MET A 423 2.09 11.04 17.34
C MET A 423 1.11 11.48 18.43
N LEU A 424 -0.13 11.81 18.06
CA LEU A 424 -1.18 12.17 19.03
C LEU A 424 -1.46 11.03 20.03
N ALA A 425 -1.45 9.78 19.57
CA ALA A 425 -1.69 8.62 20.43
C ALA A 425 -0.53 8.35 21.41
N ILE A 426 0.72 8.56 20.99
CA ILE A 426 1.89 8.17 21.78
C ILE A 426 2.48 9.29 22.64
N ARG A 427 2.13 10.56 22.38
CA ARG A 427 2.69 11.72 23.11
C ARG A 427 2.67 11.58 24.63
N PRO A 428 1.58 11.11 25.28
CA PRO A 428 1.57 10.92 26.73
C PRO A 428 2.64 9.92 27.20
N THR A 429 2.74 8.76 26.54
CA THR A 429 3.71 7.70 26.86
C THR A 429 5.14 8.15 26.55
N LEU A 430 5.34 8.85 25.43
CA LEU A 430 6.65 9.39 25.05
C LEU A 430 7.17 10.39 26.08
N ALA A 431 6.30 11.27 26.59
CA ALA A 431 6.67 12.24 27.63
C ALA A 431 7.13 11.53 28.92
N ASP A 432 6.43 10.48 29.35
CA ASP A 432 6.85 9.65 30.49
C ASP A 432 8.22 8.99 30.23
N ILE A 433 8.44 8.40 29.05
CA ILE A 433 9.73 7.78 28.69
C ILE A 433 10.87 8.79 28.77
N LEU A 434 10.70 9.97 28.17
CA LEU A 434 11.73 11.00 28.14
C LEU A 434 12.00 11.58 29.54
N SER A 435 10.97 11.72 30.37
CA SER A 435 11.12 12.24 31.75
C SER A 435 11.91 11.32 32.68
N ARG A 436 12.03 10.03 32.36
CA ARG A 436 12.80 9.05 33.16
C ARG A 436 14.28 8.98 32.79
N GLN A 437 14.69 9.65 31.71
CA GLN A 437 16.08 9.68 31.24
C GLN A 437 16.89 10.87 31.78
N ASP A 438 16.20 11.88 32.30
CA ASP A 438 16.77 13.00 33.08
C ASP A 438 16.82 12.66 34.58
#